data_AF-H1BD48-F1
#
_entry.id   AF-H1BD48-F1
#
_cell.length_a   1.000
_cell.length_b   1.000
_cell.length_c   1.000
_cell.angle_alpha   90.00
_cell.angle_beta   90.00
_cell.angle_gamma   90.00
#
_symmetry.space_group_name_H-M   'P 1'
#
loop_
_entity.id
_entity.type
_entity.pdbx_description
1 polymer ?
#
loop_
_entity_poly.entity_id
_entity_poly.type
_entity_poly.pdbx_seq_one_letter_code
_entity_poly.pdbx_strand_id
1 'polypeptide(L)' 'MVKQMHELKYEGHTFVLFHYPIAEWNGFYHGAIHLHGHQHNHAVVNYRNRDNGLLRYDVGVDANAMAPVSIQEIIAFFE' A
#
# COMPACT_ATOMS: atom_id res chain seq x y z
N MET A 1 -11.46 20.25 2.91
CA MET A 1 -11.44 19.18 3.93
C MET A 1 -10.39 18.16 3.55
N VAL A 2 -9.49 17.80 4.45
CA VAL A 2 -8.52 16.72 4.24
C VAL A 2 -9.28 15.40 4.42
N LYS A 3 -9.40 14.60 3.36
CA LYS A 3 -9.97 13.25 3.45
C LYS A 3 -8.95 12.35 4.15
N GLN A 4 -9.39 11.61 5.15
CA GLN A 4 -8.49 10.71 5.88
C GLN A 4 -8.23 9.42 5.10
N MET A 5 -9.26 8.89 4.43
CA MET A 5 -9.19 7.72 3.56
C MET A 5 -9.64 8.09 2.14
N HIS A 6 -8.98 7.51 1.13
CA HIS A 6 -9.35 7.68 -0.26
C HIS A 6 -9.24 6.35 -1.03
N GLU A 7 -10.18 6.12 -1.94
CA GLU A 7 -10.18 4.98 -2.84
C GLU A 7 -9.85 5.43 -4.26
N LEU A 8 -8.88 4.76 -4.88
CA LEU A 8 -8.44 5.02 -6.24
C LEU A 8 -8.58 3.74 -7.06
N LYS A 9 -9.12 3.85 -8.28
CA LYS A 9 -9.15 2.76 -9.24
C LYS A 9 -8.21 3.09 -10.40
N TYR A 10 -7.30 2.18 -10.71
CA TYR A 10 -6.32 2.36 -11.78
C TYR A 10 -6.00 1.00 -12.41
N GLU A 11 -6.07 0.92 -13.74
CA GLU A 11 -5.75 -0.30 -14.53
C GLU A 11 -6.38 -1.60 -14.00
N GLY A 12 -7.60 -1.54 -13.46
CA GLY A 12 -8.29 -2.73 -12.91
C GLY A 12 -7.97 -3.02 -11.44
N HIS A 13 -6.99 -2.34 -10.86
CA HIS A 13 -6.67 -2.42 -9.42
C HIS A 13 -7.45 -1.39 -8.62
N THR A 14 -7.80 -1.77 -7.38
CA THR A 14 -8.38 -0.86 -6.39
C THR A 14 -7.34 -0.59 -5.30
N PHE A 15 -7.06 0.68 -5.03
CA PHE A 15 -6.15 1.13 -3.99
C PHE A 15 -6.91 1.84 -2.88
N VAL A 16 -6.64 1.47 -1.63
CA VAL A 16 -7.15 2.18 -0.46
C VAL A 16 -6.00 2.93 0.20
N LEU A 17 -6.02 4.25 0.07
CA LEU A 17 -5.04 5.17 0.61
C LEU A 17 -5.49 5.63 2.00
N PHE A 18 -4.68 5.34 3.01
CA PHE A 18 -4.87 5.83 4.38
C PHE A 18 -3.50 6.06 5.00
N HIS A 19 -3.31 7.15 5.75
CA HIS A 19 -1.97 7.46 6.27
C HIS A 19 -1.46 6.39 7.26
N TYR A 20 -2.34 5.85 8.09
CA TYR A 20 -2.00 4.86 9.11
C TYR A 20 -2.19 3.42 8.60
N PRO A 21 -1.43 2.44 9.10
CA PRO A 21 -1.71 1.04 8.82
C PRO A 21 -3.00 0.60 9.52
N ILE A 22 -4.02 0.19 8.76
CA ILE A 22 -5.23 -0.44 9.31
C ILE A 22 -5.22 -1.95 9.07
N ALA A 23 -5.90 -2.69 9.94
CA ALA A 23 -5.95 -4.15 9.87
C ALA A 23 -6.80 -4.63 8.70
N GLU A 24 -7.92 -3.95 8.44
CA GLU A 24 -8.85 -4.22 7.35
C GLU A 24 -9.19 -2.92 6.63
N TRP A 25 -9.47 -3.02 5.34
CA TRP A 25 -9.84 -1.89 4.48
C TRP A 25 -10.95 -2.30 3.51
N ASN A 26 -11.56 -1.31 2.86
CA ASN A 26 -12.59 -1.60 1.86
C ASN A 26 -12.01 -2.42 0.71
N GLY A 27 -12.57 -3.62 0.47
CA GLY A 27 -12.06 -4.54 -0.55
C GLY A 27 -10.89 -5.43 -0.09
N PHE A 28 -10.60 -5.53 1.22
CA PHE A 28 -9.56 -6.41 1.78
C PHE A 28 -9.61 -7.85 1.23
N TYR A 29 -10.81 -8.45 1.20
CA TYR A 29 -11.03 -9.81 0.67
C TYR A 29 -11.30 -9.86 -0.84
N HIS A 30 -11.23 -8.72 -1.53
CA HIS A 30 -11.58 -8.56 -2.94
C HIS A 30 -10.41 -8.02 -3.79
N GLY A 31 -9.17 -8.19 -3.30
CA GLY A 31 -7.97 -7.83 -4.05
C GLY A 31 -7.59 -6.34 -4.02
N ALA A 32 -8.19 -5.53 -3.13
CA ALA A 32 -7.79 -4.14 -2.99
C ALA A 32 -6.42 -4.03 -2.28
N ILE A 33 -5.54 -3.16 -2.80
CA ILE A 33 -4.21 -2.91 -2.25
C ILE A 33 -4.29 -1.73 -1.27
N HIS A 34 -3.86 -1.95 -0.04
CA HIS A 34 -3.78 -0.89 0.96
C HIS A 34 -2.45 -0.16 0.91
N LEU A 35 -2.49 1.15 0.68
CA LEU A 35 -1.32 2.02 0.70
C LEU A 35 -1.32 2.84 1.99
N HIS A 36 -0.26 2.71 2.77
CA HIS A 36 -0.08 3.45 4.01
C HIS A 36 1.34 3.98 4.18
N GLY A 37 1.55 4.84 5.18
CA GLY A 37 2.87 5.27 5.61
C GLY A 37 2.99 5.20 7.12
N HIS A 38 3.58 6.25 7.70
CA HIS A 38 3.66 6.55 9.13
C HIS A 38 4.61 5.68 9.97
N GLN A 39 4.82 4.42 9.60
CA GLN A 39 5.52 3.48 10.48
C GLN A 39 7.05 3.63 10.51
N HIS A 40 7.65 4.38 9.58
CA HIS A 40 9.11 4.46 9.39
C HIS A 40 9.77 3.06 9.29
N ASN A 41 9.05 2.13 8.66
CA ASN A 41 9.54 0.77 8.47
C ASN A 41 10.68 0.71 7.45
N HIS A 42 11.43 -0.38 7.48
CA HIS A 42 12.31 -0.76 6.38
C HIS A 42 11.54 -1.55 5.31
N ALA A 43 12.11 -1.57 4.09
CA ALA A 43 11.55 -2.27 2.91
C ALA A 43 11.14 -3.73 3.18
N VAL A 44 11.79 -4.42 4.13
CA VAL A 44 11.48 -5.80 4.53
C VAL A 44 10.00 -6.02 4.88
N VAL A 45 9.30 -4.99 5.38
CA VAL A 45 7.88 -5.08 5.71
C VAL A 45 7.03 -5.29 4.47
N ASN A 46 7.34 -4.62 3.36
CA ASN A 46 6.62 -4.78 2.10
C ASN A 46 6.79 -6.21 1.55
N TYR A 47 8.03 -6.72 1.56
CA TYR A 47 8.31 -8.11 1.17
C TYR A 47 7.56 -9.11 2.04
N ARG A 48 7.56 -8.93 3.36
CA ARG A 48 6.79 -9.78 4.28
C ARG A 48 5.29 -9.72 4.02
N ASN A 49 4.72 -8.54 3.71
CA ASN A 49 3.31 -8.43 3.38
C ASN A 49 3.00 -9.27 2.12
N ARG A 50 3.80 -9.10 1.05
CA ARG A 50 3.66 -9.87 -0.19
C ARG A 50 3.79 -11.38 0.02
N ASP A 51 4.83 -11.82 0.71
CA ASP A 51 5.12 -13.24 0.92
C ASP A 51 4.01 -13.93 1.75
N ASN A 52 3.28 -13.17 2.57
CA ASN A 52 2.11 -13.64 3.32
C ASN A 52 0.77 -13.46 2.58
N GLY A 53 0.78 -13.01 1.33
CA GLY A 53 -0.44 -12.73 0.54
C GLY A 53 -1.23 -11.52 1.04
N LEU A 54 -0.65 -10.67 1.88
CA LEU A 54 -1.27 -9.46 2.38
C LEU A 54 -1.02 -8.31 1.41
N LEU A 55 -2.08 -7.84 0.75
CA LEU A 55 -2.05 -6.72 -0.20
C LEU A 55 -1.93 -5.36 0.51
N ARG A 56 -0.84 -5.16 1.25
CA ARG A 56 -0.53 -3.94 2.00
C ARG A 56 0.88 -3.47 1.68
N TYR A 57 1.02 -2.20 1.36
CA TYR A 57 2.28 -1.60 0.96
C TYR A 57 2.54 -0.29 1.71
N ASP A 58 3.71 -0.21 2.35
CA ASP A 58 4.24 1.00 2.97
C ASP A 58 4.88 1.88 1.88
N VAL A 59 4.23 3.00 1.57
CA VAL A 59 4.71 4.02 0.61
C VAL A 59 5.58 5.08 1.28
N GLY A 60 5.93 4.91 2.57
CA GLY A 60 6.84 5.79 3.28
C GLY A 60 8.24 5.76 2.68
N VAL A 61 8.90 6.92 2.64
CA VAL A 61 10.24 7.07 2.02
C VAL A 61 11.28 6.15 2.67
N ASP A 62 11.17 5.91 3.98
CA ASP A 62 12.07 5.01 4.73
C ASP A 62 12.01 3.56 4.19
N ALA A 63 10.83 3.12 3.74
CA ALA A 63 10.62 1.80 3.17
C ALA A 63 10.97 1.72 1.67
N ASN A 64 11.16 2.87 1.00
CA ASN A 64 11.31 2.97 -0.46
C ASN A 64 12.60 3.72 -0.85
N ALA A 65 13.73 3.41 -0.18
CA ALA A 65 15.06 3.94 -0.51
C ALA A 65 15.13 5.49 -0.56
N MET A 66 14.37 6.16 0.30
CA MET A 66 14.27 7.63 0.37
C MET A 66 13.73 8.28 -0.92
N ALA A 67 12.98 7.52 -1.72
CA ALA A 67 12.40 7.97 -2.98
C ALA A 67 10.88 7.74 -3.00
N PRO A 68 10.12 8.51 -3.81
CA PRO A 68 8.74 8.19 -4.10
C PRO A 68 8.65 6.88 -4.89
N VAL A 69 7.55 6.14 -4.70
CA VAL A 69 7.21 4.93 -5.44
C VAL A 69 6.01 5.19 -6.35
N SER A 70 6.06 4.69 -7.58
CA SER A 70 4.96 4.82 -8.55
C SER A 70 3.91 3.73 -8.37
N ILE A 71 2.70 3.98 -8.89
CA ILE A 71 1.62 2.98 -8.89
C ILE A 71 2.03 1.74 -9.69
N GLN A 72 2.75 1.92 -10.80
CA GLN A 72 3.22 0.84 -11.66
C GLN A 72 4.21 -0.08 -10.93
N GLU A 73 5.13 0.49 -10.15
CA GLU A 73 6.06 -0.29 -9.31
C GLU A 73 5.31 -1.10 -8.25
N ILE A 74 4.27 -0.53 -7.64
CA ILE A 74 3.44 -1.24 -6.64
C ILE A 74 2.68 -2.39 -7.28
N ILE A 75 2.10 -2.20 -8.48
CA ILE A 75 1.40 -3.26 -9.21
C ILE A 75 2.38 -4.40 -9.51
N ALA A 76 3.51 -4.09 -10.16
CA ALA A 76 4.54 -5.07 -10.50
C ALA A 76 5.16 -5.76 -9.28
N PHE A 77 5.07 -5.16 -8.09
CA PHE A 77 5.55 -5.76 -6.85
C PHE A 77 4.65 -6.91 -6.37
N PHE A 78 3.34 -6.83 -6.60
CA PHE A 78 2.36 -7.83 -6.14
C PHE A 78 1.95 -8.86 -7.20
N GLU A 79 2.30 -8.63 -8.46
CA GLU A 79 2.20 -9.60 -9.56
C GLU A 79 3.39 -10.57 -9.59
#